data_AF-A0A1K2HTG9-F1
#
_entry.id   AF-A0A1K2HTG9-F1
#
_cell.length_a   1.000
_cell.length_b   1.000
_cell.length_c   1.000
_cell.angle_alpha   90.00
_cell.angle_beta   90.00
_cell.angle_gamma   90.00
#
_symmetry.space_group_name_H-M   'P 1'
#
loop_
_entity.id
_entity.type
_entity.pdbx_description
1 polymer ?
#
loop_
_entity_poly.entity_id
_entity_poly.type
_entity_poly.pdbx_seq_one_letter_code
_entity_poly.pdbx_strand_id
1 'polypeptide(L)'
;SQDAFFLTGETQNWLAGGHLNLLTGHQLRLDANQAISFTGGLAEGDKDQGQGLSAITGEGDLLIQAHAGPMNLAAKGKLTLESAKADTTLAAAKTIVIQTAGGASITLDGGITVACPGTITVKASKKSFVGAASLNVKLPELAHAPITDIPVQLNLMLFDTPGPNGVALPQTAWRIVQAASEMEALGSDEEILAGISDSRGKLLLSADQNKQIQDAYNVHPGKLWVLADSHAHRLVLAKEQAHWTDQQKRHQALDAMGYSDQLSMAGDTHVDDAQASFARHETKLASGNAMLKNIKGSK
;
A
#
# COMPACT_ATOMS: atom_id res chain seq x y z
N SER A 1 43.28 -54.88 46.44
CA SER A 1 42.19 -53.89 46.38
C SER A 1 41.71 -53.66 47.78
N GLN A 2 41.80 -52.43 48.29
CA GLN A 2 41.22 -52.05 49.57
C GLN A 2 40.29 -50.89 49.30
N ASP A 3 39.05 -51.02 49.74
CA ASP A 3 38.06 -49.96 49.67
C ASP A 3 38.20 -49.10 50.93
N ALA A 4 38.10 -47.78 50.77
CA ALA A 4 38.12 -46.84 51.88
C ALA A 4 36.75 -46.17 52.01
N PHE A 5 36.19 -46.20 53.23
CA PHE A 5 34.93 -45.55 53.56
C PHE A 5 35.17 -44.48 54.61
N PHE A 6 34.64 -43.28 54.36
CA PHE A 6 34.62 -42.19 55.32
C PHE A 6 33.16 -41.85 55.62
N LEU A 7 32.75 -41.98 56.88
CA LEU A 7 31.39 -41.71 57.35
C LEU A 7 31.46 -40.67 58.47
N THR A 8 30.60 -39.66 58.41
CA THR A 8 30.48 -38.61 59.45
C THR A 8 29.01 -38.47 59.85
N GLY A 9 28.75 -38.10 61.11
CA GLY A 9 27.39 -37.85 61.60
C GLY A 9 26.87 -36.44 61.31
N GLU A 10 27.77 -35.48 61.06
CA GLU A 10 27.40 -34.07 60.85
C GLU A 10 28.10 -33.49 59.63
N THR A 11 29.42 -33.28 59.70
CA THR A 11 30.17 -32.59 58.65
C THR A 11 31.49 -33.31 58.37
N GLN A 12 31.90 -33.32 57.10
CA GLN A 12 33.22 -33.79 56.66
C GLN A 12 33.85 -32.72 55.77
N ASN A 13 35.00 -32.21 56.18
CA ASN A 13 35.73 -31.17 55.46
C ASN A 13 37.01 -31.73 54.87
N TRP A 14 37.25 -31.47 53.59
CA TRP A 14 38.49 -31.81 52.88
C TRP A 14 39.12 -30.48 52.44
N LEU A 15 40.28 -30.14 53.01
CA LEU A 15 40.93 -28.85 52.82
C LEU A 15 42.33 -29.07 52.24
N ALA A 16 42.70 -28.31 51.21
CA ALA A 16 44.03 -28.31 50.63
C ALA A 16 44.51 -26.86 50.45
N GLY A 17 45.77 -26.58 50.76
CA GLY A 17 46.37 -25.24 50.56
C GLY A 17 46.68 -24.90 49.10
N GLY A 18 46.64 -25.90 48.21
CA GLY A 18 46.83 -25.74 46.77
C GLY A 18 45.67 -26.38 46.00
N HIS A 19 45.80 -27.67 45.66
CA HIS A 19 44.82 -28.41 44.86
C HIS A 19 44.34 -29.68 45.56
N LEU A 20 43.03 -29.96 45.45
CA LEU A 20 42.43 -31.25 45.79
C LEU A 20 42.09 -31.97 44.47
N ASN A 21 42.74 -33.09 44.18
CA ASN A 21 42.52 -33.85 42.95
C ASN A 21 41.75 -35.14 43.28
N LEU A 22 40.61 -35.35 42.61
CA LEU A 22 39.82 -36.58 42.69
C LEU A 22 39.87 -37.28 41.34
N LEU A 23 40.56 -38.43 41.26
CA LEU A 23 40.67 -39.24 40.05
C LEU A 23 39.88 -40.54 40.23
N THR A 24 39.05 -40.88 39.24
CA THR A 24 38.28 -42.13 39.20
C THR A 24 38.61 -42.87 37.91
N GLY A 25 38.70 -44.20 37.98
CA GLY A 25 38.90 -45.04 36.80
C GLY A 25 37.63 -45.25 35.96
N HIS A 26 36.44 -44.95 36.52
CA HIS A 26 35.16 -45.22 35.86
C HIS A 26 34.15 -44.07 36.01
N GLN A 27 33.66 -43.83 37.23
CA GLN A 27 32.62 -42.83 37.48
C GLN A 27 32.87 -42.10 38.81
N LEU A 28 32.59 -40.79 38.82
CA LEU A 28 32.43 -39.99 40.02
C LEU A 28 30.94 -39.66 40.15
N ARG A 29 30.36 -39.92 41.32
CA ARG A 29 28.95 -39.57 41.61
C ARG A 29 28.92 -38.68 42.85
N LEU A 30 28.16 -37.59 42.75
CA LEU A 30 27.89 -36.66 43.83
C LEU A 30 26.38 -36.55 43.94
N ASP A 31 25.82 -36.99 45.06
CA ASP A 31 24.39 -36.92 45.35
C ASP A 31 24.20 -36.04 46.58
N ALA A 32 23.29 -35.08 46.52
CA ALA A 32 22.93 -34.23 47.66
C ALA A 32 21.41 -34.05 47.73
N ASN A 33 20.86 -34.04 48.94
CA ASN A 33 19.42 -33.84 49.16
C ASN A 33 19.01 -32.37 48.97
N GLN A 34 19.90 -31.42 49.28
CA GLN A 34 19.58 -30.00 49.24
C GLN A 34 20.19 -29.30 48.03
N ALA A 35 21.52 -29.27 47.95
CA ALA A 35 22.22 -28.58 46.87
C ALA A 35 23.64 -29.12 46.71
N ILE A 36 24.16 -28.98 45.50
CA ILE A 36 25.59 -29.07 45.21
C ILE A 36 26.01 -27.70 44.69
N SER A 37 26.98 -27.06 45.33
CA SER A 37 27.54 -25.78 44.90
C SER A 37 29.00 -25.94 44.50
N PHE A 38 29.38 -25.31 43.40
CA PHE A 38 30.76 -25.26 42.91
C PHE A 38 31.13 -23.81 42.61
N THR A 39 32.27 -23.37 43.13
CA THR A 39 32.81 -22.03 42.90
C THR A 39 34.25 -22.17 42.42
N GLY A 40 34.47 -21.99 41.12
CA GLY A 40 35.78 -22.14 40.49
C GLY A 40 35.70 -22.06 38.97
N GLY A 41 36.76 -21.61 38.31
CA GLY A 41 36.84 -21.54 36.84
C GLY A 41 37.24 -22.89 36.25
N LEU A 42 36.59 -23.32 35.17
CA LEU A 42 37.06 -24.46 34.36
C LEU A 42 38.27 -24.02 33.51
N ALA A 43 39.36 -24.76 33.60
CA ALA A 43 40.45 -24.71 32.62
C ALA A 43 40.07 -25.53 31.38
N GLU A 44 40.55 -25.09 30.21
CA GLU A 44 40.35 -25.77 28.94
C GLU A 44 40.95 -27.18 28.97
N GLY A 45 40.10 -28.19 28.80
CA GLY A 45 40.50 -29.59 28.62
C GLY A 45 40.59 -29.94 27.14
N ASP A 46 41.64 -30.68 26.78
CA ASP A 46 41.86 -31.20 25.44
C ASP A 46 40.74 -32.17 25.03
N LYS A 47 40.26 -32.05 23.79
CA LYS A 47 38.99 -32.63 23.31
C LYS A 47 39.26 -33.75 22.33
N ASP A 48 39.42 -34.97 22.82
CA ASP A 48 39.45 -36.11 21.89
C ASP A 48 38.86 -37.43 22.41
N GLN A 49 37.79 -37.36 23.21
CA GLN A 49 36.92 -38.53 23.45
C GLN A 49 35.47 -38.08 23.57
N GLY A 50 34.54 -38.79 22.91
CA GLY A 50 33.12 -38.48 22.72
C GLY A 50 32.25 -38.29 23.98
N GLN A 51 32.65 -37.36 24.82
CA GLN A 51 31.99 -36.97 26.07
C GLN A 51 31.11 -35.74 25.80
N GLY A 52 29.82 -35.85 26.13
CA GLY A 52 28.87 -34.75 26.09
C GLY A 52 28.55 -34.25 27.50
N LEU A 53 28.12 -32.99 27.61
CA LEU A 53 27.54 -32.45 28.83
C LEU A 53 26.02 -32.50 28.74
N SER A 54 25.35 -33.04 29.76
CA SER A 54 23.90 -32.98 29.92
C SER A 54 23.57 -32.36 31.26
N ALA A 55 22.72 -31.34 31.26
CA ALA A 55 22.15 -30.72 32.45
C ALA A 55 20.63 -30.85 32.37
N ILE A 56 20.04 -31.58 33.32
CA ILE A 56 18.61 -31.88 33.35
C ILE A 56 18.11 -31.52 34.74
N THR A 57 17.08 -30.67 34.80
CA THR A 57 16.36 -30.34 36.03
C THR A 57 15.08 -31.18 36.07
N GLY A 58 14.92 -32.01 37.11
CA GLY A 58 13.74 -32.87 37.27
C GLY A 58 12.47 -32.07 37.63
N GLU A 59 12.62 -31.06 38.49
CA GLU A 59 11.58 -30.13 38.92
C GLU A 59 12.20 -28.75 39.20
N GLY A 60 11.52 -27.67 38.79
CA GLY A 60 12.02 -26.31 38.90
C GLY A 60 12.81 -25.83 37.67
N ASP A 61 13.41 -24.64 37.80
CA ASP A 61 14.04 -23.92 36.68
C ASP A 61 15.50 -24.31 36.46
N LEU A 62 15.92 -24.39 35.19
CA LEU A 62 17.34 -24.40 34.82
C LEU A 62 17.77 -22.98 34.43
N LEU A 63 18.57 -22.33 35.27
CA LEU A 63 19.07 -20.98 35.03
C LEU A 63 20.56 -21.00 34.65
N ILE A 64 20.88 -20.46 33.48
CA ILE A 64 22.27 -20.27 33.02
C ILE A 64 22.46 -18.77 32.76
N GLN A 65 23.48 -18.16 33.38
CA GLN A 65 23.71 -16.72 33.30
C GLN A 65 25.20 -16.37 33.23
N ALA A 66 25.51 -15.31 32.49
CA ALA A 66 26.81 -14.64 32.52
C ALA A 66 26.59 -13.20 33.01
N HIS A 67 27.10 -12.86 34.20
CA HIS A 67 26.76 -11.59 34.88
C HIS A 67 27.56 -10.39 34.37
N ALA A 68 28.83 -10.59 34.03
CA ALA A 68 29.72 -9.52 33.57
C ALA A 68 30.22 -9.74 32.13
N GLY A 69 30.40 -11.00 31.72
CA GLY A 69 30.93 -11.37 30.42
C GLY A 69 29.86 -11.84 29.42
N PRO A 70 30.23 -12.05 28.16
CA PRO A 70 29.34 -12.61 27.16
C PRO A 70 29.07 -14.10 27.42
N MET A 71 27.88 -14.55 27.03
CA MET A 71 27.55 -15.96 26.91
C MET A 71 27.62 -16.36 25.43
N ASN A 72 28.49 -17.32 25.11
CA ASN A 72 28.61 -17.88 23.76
C ASN A 72 28.10 -19.32 23.75
N LEU A 73 27.04 -19.59 22.99
CA LEU A 73 26.52 -20.93 22.75
C LEU A 73 26.71 -21.27 21.26
N ALA A 74 27.59 -22.23 20.97
CA ALA A 74 27.94 -22.62 19.60
C ALA A 74 27.99 -24.14 19.46
N ALA A 75 27.62 -24.64 18.28
CA ALA A 75 27.68 -26.04 17.91
C ALA A 75 28.28 -26.20 16.52
N LYS A 76 29.12 -27.23 16.31
CA LYS A 76 29.58 -27.64 14.97
C LYS A 76 28.45 -28.28 14.16
N GLY A 77 27.53 -28.97 14.85
CA GLY A 77 26.33 -29.58 14.29
C GLY A 77 25.09 -28.70 14.46
N LYS A 78 23.92 -29.34 14.51
CA LYS A 78 22.64 -28.67 14.73
C LYS A 78 22.55 -28.12 16.16
N LEU A 79 22.14 -26.86 16.29
CA LEU A 79 21.68 -26.27 17.55
C LEU A 79 20.15 -26.18 17.51
N THR A 80 19.48 -26.65 18.56
CA THR A 80 18.02 -26.70 18.66
C THR A 80 17.59 -26.10 19.99
N LEU A 81 16.67 -25.14 19.95
CA LEU A 81 16.05 -24.52 21.11
C LEU A 81 14.54 -24.72 20.98
N GLU A 82 13.97 -25.57 21.84
CA GLU A 82 12.58 -26.01 21.77
C GLU A 82 11.92 -25.90 23.13
N SER A 83 10.65 -25.51 23.13
CA SER A 83 9.76 -25.54 24.29
C SER A 83 8.60 -26.47 23.99
N ALA A 84 8.34 -27.43 24.88
CA ALA A 84 7.34 -28.47 24.65
C ALA A 84 5.89 -28.00 24.85
N LYS A 85 5.67 -26.94 25.65
CA LYS A 85 4.32 -26.54 26.09
C LYS A 85 4.05 -25.03 26.01
N ALA A 86 5.09 -24.20 26.09
CA ALA A 86 4.95 -22.75 26.24
C ALA A 86 5.82 -22.01 25.22
N ASP A 87 5.80 -20.69 25.27
CA ASP A 87 6.52 -19.85 24.32
C ASP A 87 8.04 -19.83 24.54
N THR A 88 8.78 -19.63 23.46
CA THR A 88 10.22 -19.35 23.50
C THR A 88 10.45 -17.86 23.27
N THR A 89 10.91 -17.15 24.30
CA THR A 89 11.13 -15.70 24.23
C THR A 89 12.61 -15.35 24.07
N LEU A 90 12.94 -14.48 23.11
CA LEU A 90 14.26 -13.85 22.97
C LEU A 90 14.11 -12.35 23.20
N ALA A 91 14.83 -11.82 24.18
CA ALA A 91 14.81 -10.41 24.53
C ALA A 91 16.23 -9.85 24.57
N ALA A 92 16.42 -8.66 24.01
CA ALA A 92 17.69 -7.93 24.06
C ALA A 92 17.43 -6.44 24.24
N ALA A 93 18.29 -5.76 24.99
CA ALA A 93 18.17 -4.32 25.24
C ALA A 93 18.53 -3.45 24.02
N LYS A 94 19.31 -3.99 23.08
CA LYS A 94 19.82 -3.26 21.90
C LYS A 94 19.32 -3.85 20.59
N THR A 95 19.71 -5.09 20.31
CA THR A 95 19.46 -5.69 19.01
C THR A 95 19.37 -7.21 19.11
N ILE A 96 18.48 -7.80 18.31
CA ILE A 96 18.47 -9.24 18.02
C ILE A 96 18.77 -9.41 16.53
N VAL A 97 19.73 -10.28 16.20
CA VAL A 97 20.12 -10.59 14.81
C VAL A 97 20.04 -12.09 14.58
N ILE A 98 19.29 -12.50 13.58
CA ILE A 98 19.27 -13.88 13.07
C ILE A 98 19.87 -13.84 11.68
N GLN A 99 21.00 -14.51 11.47
CA GLN A 99 21.76 -14.43 10.23
C GLN A 99 22.20 -15.80 9.74
N THR A 100 22.28 -15.93 8.42
CA THR A 100 22.79 -17.11 7.74
C THR A 100 24.13 -16.80 7.07
N ALA A 101 24.97 -17.83 6.87
CA ALA A 101 26.22 -17.67 6.13
C ALA A 101 26.00 -17.17 4.68
N GLY A 102 24.81 -17.43 4.12
CA GLY A 102 24.41 -16.95 2.79
C GLY A 102 23.96 -15.49 2.74
N GLY A 103 24.09 -14.72 3.83
CA GLY A 103 23.82 -13.28 3.84
C GLY A 103 22.35 -12.88 4.02
N ALA A 104 21.44 -13.83 4.22
CA ALA A 104 20.09 -13.50 4.67
C ALA A 104 20.08 -13.21 6.18
N SER A 105 19.40 -12.13 6.58
CA SER A 105 19.29 -11.69 7.97
C SER A 105 17.92 -11.10 8.33
N ILE A 106 17.59 -11.23 9.62
CA ILE A 106 16.46 -10.56 10.28
C ILE A 106 17.05 -9.80 11.48
N THR A 107 16.81 -8.50 11.53
CA THR A 107 17.32 -7.60 12.57
C THR A 107 16.16 -6.88 13.26
N LEU A 108 16.20 -6.84 14.59
CA LEU A 108 15.25 -6.16 15.46
C LEU A 108 15.98 -5.07 16.27
N ASP A 109 15.78 -3.80 15.93
CA ASP A 109 16.52 -2.64 16.47
C ASP A 109 15.65 -1.35 16.59
N GLY A 110 14.38 -1.51 16.98
CA GLY A 110 13.38 -0.42 16.99
C GLY A 110 12.46 -0.45 15.76
N GLY A 111 12.80 -1.29 14.78
CA GLY A 111 11.93 -1.75 13.71
C GLY A 111 12.20 -3.23 13.40
N ILE A 112 11.64 -3.70 12.28
CA ILE A 112 11.92 -5.04 11.74
C ILE A 112 12.58 -4.85 10.39
N THR A 113 13.83 -5.28 10.26
CA THR A 113 14.58 -5.26 9.01
C THR A 113 14.80 -6.68 8.52
N VAL A 114 14.32 -7.00 7.32
CA VAL A 114 14.54 -8.29 6.65
C VAL A 114 15.39 -8.05 5.42
N ALA A 115 16.61 -8.58 5.41
CA ALA A 115 17.54 -8.44 4.30
C ALA A 115 17.90 -9.81 3.71
N CYS A 116 17.90 -9.92 2.39
CA CYS A 116 18.47 -11.07 1.72
C CYS A 116 19.02 -10.68 0.34
N PRO A 117 20.10 -11.33 -0.14
CA PRO A 117 20.64 -11.07 -1.47
C PRO A 117 19.71 -11.55 -2.60
N GLY A 118 18.73 -12.41 -2.30
CA GLY A 118 17.76 -12.94 -3.26
C GLY A 118 16.35 -12.38 -3.08
N THR A 119 15.35 -13.21 -3.37
CA THR A 119 13.94 -12.83 -3.29
C THR A 119 13.35 -13.11 -1.89
N ILE A 120 12.69 -12.12 -1.31
CA ILE A 120 11.86 -12.30 -0.11
C ILE A 120 10.50 -12.86 -0.53
N THR A 121 10.22 -14.11 -0.17
CA THR A 121 8.92 -14.76 -0.46
C THR A 121 8.02 -14.70 0.76
N VAL A 122 6.92 -13.95 0.68
CA VAL A 122 5.92 -13.88 1.75
C VAL A 122 4.67 -14.66 1.34
N LYS A 123 4.38 -15.79 2.01
CA LYS A 123 3.16 -16.58 1.79
C LYS A 123 2.12 -16.23 2.86
N ALA A 124 1.02 -15.57 2.48
CA ALA A 124 -0.04 -15.15 3.39
C ALA A 124 -1.40 -15.11 2.69
N SER A 125 -2.48 -15.50 3.39
CA SER A 125 -3.86 -15.50 2.86
C SER A 125 -4.42 -14.08 2.65
N LYS A 126 -3.90 -13.07 3.35
CA LYS A 126 -4.24 -11.66 3.19
C LYS A 126 -2.98 -10.82 3.36
N LYS A 127 -2.79 -9.84 2.48
CA LYS A 127 -1.75 -8.81 2.58
C LYS A 127 -2.44 -7.46 2.57
N SER A 128 -2.25 -6.67 3.62
CA SER A 128 -2.72 -5.27 3.66
C SER A 128 -1.50 -4.39 3.80
N PHE A 129 -1.14 -3.75 2.69
CA PHE A 129 -0.15 -2.68 2.68
C PHE A 129 -0.94 -1.38 2.67
N VAL A 130 -0.91 -0.67 3.78
CA VAL A 130 -1.53 0.66 3.86
C VAL A 130 -0.54 1.63 3.22
N GLY A 131 -0.90 2.17 2.06
CA GLY A 131 -0.14 3.25 1.43
C GLY A 131 -0.22 4.54 2.25
N ALA A 132 0.58 5.55 1.88
CA ALA A 132 0.47 6.87 2.49
C ALA A 132 -0.95 7.42 2.31
N ALA A 133 -1.48 8.08 3.34
CA ALA A 133 -2.77 8.75 3.25
C ALA A 133 -2.69 9.85 2.17
N SER A 134 -3.50 9.75 1.11
CA SER A 134 -3.68 10.82 0.14
C SER A 134 -4.76 11.78 0.62
N LEU A 135 -4.43 13.06 0.68
CA LEU A 135 -5.40 14.12 0.98
C LEU A 135 -6.02 14.58 -0.34
N ASN A 136 -7.28 14.23 -0.57
CA ASN A 136 -8.00 14.67 -1.77
C ASN A 136 -8.50 16.11 -1.56
N VAL A 137 -7.62 17.09 -1.74
CA VAL A 137 -7.99 18.52 -1.68
C VAL A 137 -8.53 18.91 -3.04
N LYS A 138 -9.84 19.18 -3.12
CA LYS A 138 -10.45 19.77 -4.32
C LYS A 138 -9.80 21.13 -4.57
N LEU A 139 -8.96 21.22 -5.61
CA LEU A 139 -8.30 22.47 -5.97
C LEU A 139 -9.35 23.53 -6.33
N PRO A 140 -9.09 24.83 -6.04
CA PRO A 140 -9.97 25.90 -6.49
C PRO A 140 -10.09 25.87 -8.02
N GLU A 141 -11.32 25.87 -8.52
CA GLU A 141 -11.54 25.96 -9.97
C GLU A 141 -11.00 27.29 -10.49
N LEU A 142 -10.08 27.22 -11.44
CA LEU A 142 -9.57 28.40 -12.14
C LEU A 142 -10.70 29.00 -13.00
N ALA A 143 -10.73 30.33 -13.10
CA ALA A 143 -11.71 31.04 -13.90
C ALA A 143 -11.63 30.59 -15.37
N HIS A 144 -12.75 30.15 -15.93
CA HIS A 144 -12.87 29.80 -17.35
C HIS A 144 -12.79 31.08 -18.20
N ALA A 145 -12.03 31.04 -19.30
CA ALA A 145 -11.90 32.17 -20.21
C ALA A 145 -13.04 32.19 -21.26
N PRO A 146 -13.51 33.38 -21.67
CA PRO A 146 -14.42 33.50 -22.81
C PRO A 146 -13.74 33.07 -24.12
N ILE A 147 -14.53 32.57 -25.07
CA ILE A 147 -14.10 32.15 -26.41
C ILE A 147 -14.70 33.12 -27.43
N THR A 148 -13.92 34.13 -27.83
CA THR A 148 -14.34 35.17 -28.78
C THR A 148 -13.78 35.00 -30.19
N ASP A 149 -12.70 34.23 -30.34
CA ASP A 149 -11.90 34.26 -31.57
C ASP A 149 -12.37 33.26 -32.65
N ILE A 150 -13.22 32.30 -32.30
CA ILE A 150 -13.59 31.18 -33.18
C ILE A 150 -15.08 30.86 -32.96
N PRO A 151 -15.89 30.71 -34.02
CA PRO A 151 -17.28 30.25 -33.87
C PRO A 151 -17.31 28.83 -33.30
N VAL A 152 -18.07 28.63 -32.25
CA VAL A 152 -18.23 27.33 -31.59
C VAL A 152 -19.27 26.50 -32.34
N GLN A 153 -18.96 25.23 -32.60
CA GLN A 153 -19.92 24.25 -33.11
C GLN A 153 -20.00 23.11 -32.10
N LEU A 154 -21.13 23.02 -31.39
CA LEU A 154 -21.36 22.02 -30.35
C LEU A 154 -21.89 20.73 -30.98
N ASN A 155 -21.25 19.61 -30.63
CA ASN A 155 -21.69 18.27 -30.99
C ASN A 155 -22.08 17.51 -29.71
N LEU A 156 -23.23 17.88 -29.14
CA LEU A 156 -23.71 17.30 -27.89
C LEU A 156 -24.58 16.06 -28.17
N MET A 157 -24.39 15.03 -27.35
CA MET A 157 -25.15 13.78 -27.40
C MET A 157 -25.60 13.39 -25.99
N LEU A 158 -26.83 12.88 -25.87
CA LEU A 158 -27.40 12.37 -24.63
C LEU A 158 -27.31 10.85 -24.61
N PHE A 159 -26.66 10.32 -23.59
CA PHE A 159 -26.47 8.90 -23.33
C PHE A 159 -26.77 8.59 -21.87
N ASP A 160 -27.18 7.35 -21.58
CA ASP A 160 -27.42 6.88 -20.21
C ASP A 160 -26.14 6.67 -19.40
N THR A 161 -25.05 6.33 -20.09
CA THR A 161 -23.75 5.97 -19.52
C THR A 161 -22.66 6.65 -20.33
N PRO A 162 -21.61 7.20 -19.68
CA PRO A 162 -20.45 7.74 -20.37
C PRO A 162 -19.80 6.72 -21.31
N GLY A 163 -19.34 7.19 -22.47
CA GLY A 163 -18.61 6.35 -23.42
C GLY A 163 -19.39 5.86 -24.64
N PRO A 164 -18.73 5.11 -25.54
CA PRO A 164 -19.29 4.68 -26.81
C PRO A 164 -20.33 3.54 -26.67
N ASN A 165 -20.38 2.90 -25.49
CA ASN A 165 -21.30 1.81 -25.19
C ASN A 165 -22.61 2.29 -24.54
N GLY A 166 -22.71 3.58 -24.21
CA GLY A 166 -23.93 4.15 -23.66
C GLY A 166 -25.11 4.01 -24.61
N VAL A 167 -26.30 3.79 -24.06
CA VAL A 167 -27.55 3.79 -24.82
C VAL A 167 -27.94 5.25 -25.06
N ALA A 168 -28.11 5.61 -26.33
CA ALA A 168 -28.56 6.95 -26.70
C ALA A 168 -29.96 7.22 -26.12
N LEU A 169 -30.20 8.47 -25.71
CA LEU A 169 -31.49 8.91 -25.19
C LEU A 169 -32.26 9.70 -26.27
N PRO A 170 -33.02 9.01 -27.16
CA PRO A 170 -33.77 9.66 -28.22
C PRO A 170 -35.01 10.38 -27.68
N GLN A 171 -35.46 11.41 -28.41
CA GLN A 171 -36.72 12.12 -28.12
C GLN A 171 -36.79 12.68 -26.68
N THR A 172 -35.63 12.98 -26.09
CA THR A 172 -35.53 13.51 -24.73
C THR A 172 -35.50 15.02 -24.79
N ALA A 173 -36.36 15.67 -24.01
CA ALA A 173 -36.36 17.12 -23.86
C ALA A 173 -35.07 17.54 -23.14
N TRP A 174 -34.40 18.54 -23.69
CA TRP A 174 -33.20 19.12 -23.10
C TRP A 174 -33.34 20.64 -23.04
N ARG A 175 -32.68 21.24 -22.06
CA ARG A 175 -32.62 22.69 -21.89
C ARG A 175 -31.22 23.12 -21.43
N ILE A 176 -30.83 24.32 -21.82
CA ILE A 176 -29.58 24.94 -21.40
C ILE A 176 -29.95 26.13 -20.54
N VAL A 177 -29.44 26.15 -19.30
CA VAL A 177 -29.71 27.21 -18.32
C VAL A 177 -28.41 27.79 -17.81
N GLN A 178 -28.51 28.97 -17.22
CA GLN A 178 -27.42 29.59 -16.49
C GLN A 178 -27.62 29.41 -14.98
N ALA A 179 -26.61 28.89 -14.28
CA ALA A 179 -26.67 28.68 -12.83
C ALA A 179 -25.26 28.63 -12.21
N ALA A 180 -25.13 28.99 -10.93
CA ALA A 180 -23.86 28.91 -10.21
C ALA A 180 -23.56 27.50 -9.70
N SER A 181 -24.56 26.63 -9.58
CA SER A 181 -24.41 25.25 -9.11
C SER A 181 -25.39 24.30 -9.80
N GLU A 182 -25.11 23.00 -9.75
CA GLU A 182 -25.98 21.95 -10.29
C GLU A 182 -27.40 22.02 -9.68
N MET A 183 -27.48 22.24 -8.36
CA MET A 183 -28.76 22.30 -7.64
C MET A 183 -29.61 23.49 -8.07
N GLU A 184 -28.98 24.64 -8.32
CA GLU A 184 -29.64 25.82 -8.87
C GLU A 184 -30.04 25.60 -10.34
N ALA A 185 -29.21 24.90 -11.12
CA ALA A 185 -29.52 24.57 -12.50
C ALA A 185 -30.79 23.71 -12.60
N LEU A 186 -30.88 22.64 -11.79
CA LEU A 186 -32.04 21.73 -11.77
C LEU A 186 -33.35 22.43 -11.39
N GLY A 187 -33.28 23.42 -10.49
CA GLY A 187 -34.42 24.22 -10.06
C GLY A 187 -34.69 25.47 -10.90
N SER A 188 -33.89 25.76 -11.91
CA SER A 188 -34.02 26.98 -12.72
C SER A 188 -35.11 26.84 -13.79
N ASP A 189 -35.90 27.90 -13.94
CA ASP A 189 -36.86 28.09 -15.02
C ASP A 189 -36.31 29.01 -16.13
N GLU A 190 -35.10 29.57 -15.95
CA GLU A 190 -34.47 30.47 -16.92
C GLU A 190 -33.74 29.68 -18.02
N GLU A 191 -34.48 29.39 -19.09
CA GLU A 191 -33.99 28.64 -20.25
C GLU A 191 -33.41 29.57 -21.32
N ILE A 192 -32.13 29.35 -21.66
CA ILE A 192 -31.46 30.03 -22.77
C ILE A 192 -31.86 29.39 -24.09
N LEU A 193 -31.87 28.06 -24.11
CA LEU A 193 -32.23 27.27 -25.27
C LEU A 193 -32.83 25.94 -24.83
N ALA A 194 -33.87 25.49 -25.51
CA ALA A 194 -34.48 24.19 -25.29
C ALA A 194 -34.74 23.48 -26.61
N GLY A 195 -34.86 22.15 -26.56
CA GLY A 195 -35.18 21.34 -27.71
C GLY A 195 -35.40 19.87 -27.36
N ILE A 196 -35.46 19.03 -28.40
CA ILE A 196 -35.62 17.58 -28.28
C ILE A 196 -34.46 16.90 -29.01
N SER A 197 -33.91 15.83 -28.44
CA SER A 197 -32.84 15.04 -29.05
C SER A 197 -33.34 14.20 -30.23
N ASP A 198 -32.48 13.95 -31.22
CA ASP A 198 -32.80 13.10 -32.38
C ASP A 198 -32.87 11.60 -32.02
N SER A 199 -33.13 10.74 -33.01
CA SER A 199 -33.16 9.27 -32.84
C SER A 199 -31.87 8.64 -32.31
N ARG A 200 -30.75 9.39 -32.29
CA ARG A 200 -29.44 8.97 -31.79
C ARG A 200 -29.03 9.77 -30.54
N GLY A 201 -29.95 10.47 -29.90
CA GLY A 201 -29.67 11.29 -28.72
C GLY A 201 -28.90 12.57 -29.02
N LYS A 202 -28.69 12.94 -30.30
CA LYS A 202 -27.94 14.14 -30.68
C LYS A 202 -28.80 15.39 -30.57
N LEU A 203 -28.22 16.46 -30.03
CA LEU A 203 -28.82 17.79 -30.05
C LEU A 203 -28.57 18.42 -31.43
N LEU A 204 -29.63 18.61 -32.22
CA LEU A 204 -29.56 19.24 -33.53
C LEU A 204 -29.57 20.77 -33.39
N LEU A 205 -28.39 21.35 -33.24
CA LEU A 205 -28.20 22.80 -33.06
C LEU A 205 -27.92 23.49 -34.40
N SER A 206 -28.69 24.53 -34.72
CA SER A 206 -28.43 25.41 -35.87
C SER A 206 -27.20 26.29 -35.64
N ALA A 207 -26.71 26.95 -36.70
CA ALA A 207 -25.60 27.91 -36.56
C ALA A 207 -25.95 29.07 -35.62
N ASP A 208 -27.19 29.56 -35.68
CA ASP A 208 -27.67 30.64 -34.82
C ASP A 208 -27.80 30.19 -33.35
N GLN A 209 -28.28 28.97 -33.12
CA GLN A 209 -28.36 28.39 -31.78
C GLN A 209 -26.98 28.16 -31.17
N ASN A 210 -26.01 27.67 -31.95
CA ASN A 210 -24.63 27.55 -31.49
C ASN A 210 -24.03 28.90 -31.11
N LYS A 211 -24.30 29.94 -31.90
CA LYS A 211 -23.87 31.30 -31.60
C LYS A 211 -24.51 31.84 -30.33
N GLN A 212 -25.81 31.61 -30.13
CA GLN A 212 -26.52 32.02 -28.91
C GLN A 212 -25.92 31.37 -27.65
N ILE A 213 -25.60 30.09 -27.69
CA ILE A 213 -24.94 29.38 -26.57
C ILE A 213 -23.54 29.95 -26.32
N GLN A 214 -22.78 30.21 -27.38
CA GLN A 214 -21.45 30.81 -27.28
C GLN A 214 -21.49 32.21 -26.66
N ASP A 215 -22.43 33.06 -27.09
CA ASP A 215 -22.61 34.41 -26.55
C ASP A 215 -22.97 34.33 -25.06
N ALA A 216 -23.89 33.44 -24.67
CA ALA A 216 -24.22 33.21 -23.26
C ALA A 216 -23.03 32.71 -22.42
N TYR A 217 -22.21 31.80 -22.97
CA TYR A 217 -21.00 31.30 -22.31
C TYR A 217 -19.99 32.42 -22.07
N ASN A 218 -19.85 33.32 -23.03
CA ASN A 218 -18.90 34.42 -22.95
C ASN A 218 -19.27 35.47 -21.89
N VAL A 219 -20.56 35.63 -21.59
CA VAL A 219 -21.01 36.50 -20.48
C VAL A 219 -20.71 35.86 -19.13
N HIS A 220 -20.94 34.55 -19.01
CA HIS A 220 -20.73 33.82 -17.75
C HIS A 220 -19.99 32.48 -17.96
N PRO A 221 -18.65 32.51 -18.15
CA PRO A 221 -17.87 31.31 -18.41
C PRO A 221 -18.00 30.29 -17.28
N GLY A 222 -18.28 29.03 -17.64
CA GLY A 222 -18.42 27.91 -16.70
C GLY A 222 -19.70 27.91 -15.84
N LYS A 223 -20.69 28.76 -16.15
CA LYS A 223 -22.00 28.78 -15.47
C LYS A 223 -23.16 28.26 -16.32
N LEU A 224 -22.86 27.70 -17.49
CA LEU A 224 -23.87 27.07 -18.33
C LEU A 224 -24.00 25.59 -17.98
N TRP A 225 -25.24 25.12 -17.93
CA TRP A 225 -25.58 23.75 -17.62
C TRP A 225 -26.52 23.21 -18.69
N VAL A 226 -26.27 22.00 -19.16
CA VAL A 226 -27.16 21.23 -20.03
C VAL A 226 -27.96 20.30 -19.15
N LEU A 227 -29.28 20.43 -19.19
CA LEU A 227 -30.21 19.60 -18.45
C LEU A 227 -30.94 18.67 -19.40
N ALA A 228 -31.01 17.41 -19.01
CA ALA A 228 -31.85 16.40 -19.63
C ALA A 228 -32.41 15.50 -18.53
N ASP A 229 -33.74 15.37 -18.48
CA ASP A 229 -34.45 14.65 -17.41
C ASP A 229 -34.03 15.14 -16.00
N SER A 230 -33.49 14.26 -15.14
CA SER A 230 -32.97 14.59 -13.81
C SER A 230 -31.46 14.85 -13.76
N HIS A 231 -30.80 15.02 -14.90
CA HIS A 231 -29.35 15.18 -14.98
C HIS A 231 -28.98 16.59 -15.43
N ALA A 232 -28.02 17.20 -14.73
CA ALA A 232 -27.43 18.48 -15.08
C ALA A 232 -25.92 18.31 -15.28
N HIS A 233 -25.44 18.59 -16.50
CA HIS A 233 -24.02 18.56 -16.83
C HIS A 233 -23.53 19.96 -17.14
N ARG A 234 -22.43 20.36 -16.49
CA ARG A 234 -21.80 21.66 -16.72
C ARG A 234 -21.19 21.72 -18.10
N LEU A 235 -21.52 22.75 -18.87
CA LEU A 235 -20.91 23.04 -20.16
C LEU A 235 -19.65 23.87 -19.94
N VAL A 236 -18.48 23.26 -20.17
CA VAL A 236 -17.18 23.95 -20.18
C VAL A 236 -16.62 23.93 -21.58
N LEU A 237 -16.18 25.08 -22.08
CA LEU A 237 -15.57 25.20 -23.40
C LEU A 237 -14.08 25.49 -23.26
N ALA A 238 -13.27 24.70 -23.96
CA ALA A 238 -11.81 24.87 -24.03
C ALA A 238 -11.34 24.94 -25.48
N LYS A 239 -10.43 25.88 -25.76
CA LYS A 239 -9.76 26.00 -27.06
C LYS A 239 -8.54 25.07 -27.06
N GLU A 240 -8.50 24.11 -27.98
CA GLU A 240 -7.32 23.25 -28.16
C GLU A 240 -6.09 24.10 -28.51
N GLN A 241 -4.99 23.89 -27.78
CA GLN A 241 -3.74 24.58 -28.02
C GLN A 241 -2.69 23.61 -28.57
N ALA A 242 -1.86 24.08 -29.50
CA ALA A 242 -0.88 23.24 -30.19
C ALA A 242 0.16 22.60 -29.25
N HIS A 243 0.43 23.22 -28.10
CA HIS A 243 1.41 22.76 -27.12
C HIS A 243 0.84 21.80 -26.06
N TRP A 244 -0.43 21.42 -26.15
CA TRP A 244 -1.00 20.45 -25.22
C TRP A 244 -0.31 19.10 -25.31
N THR A 245 0.06 18.54 -24.15
CA THR A 245 0.60 17.18 -24.07
C THR A 245 -0.50 16.15 -24.39
N ASP A 246 -0.11 14.91 -24.74
CA ASP A 246 -1.08 13.84 -24.98
C ASP A 246 -1.94 13.53 -23.74
N GLN A 247 -1.38 13.72 -22.53
CA GLN A 247 -2.11 13.62 -21.27
C GLN A 247 -3.18 14.71 -21.14
N GLN A 248 -2.85 15.98 -21.40
CA GLN A 248 -3.82 17.08 -21.36
C GLN A 248 -4.94 16.90 -22.38
N LYS A 249 -4.60 16.47 -23.59
CA LYS A 249 -5.58 16.14 -24.63
C LYS A 249 -6.51 15.00 -24.23
N ARG A 250 -5.97 13.97 -23.58
CA ARG A 250 -6.75 12.86 -23.06
C ARG A 250 -7.71 13.31 -21.97
N HIS A 251 -7.27 14.13 -21.03
CA HIS A 251 -8.12 14.66 -19.95
C HIS A 251 -9.34 15.41 -20.49
N GLN A 252 -9.09 16.35 -21.40
CA GLN A 252 -10.14 17.12 -22.06
C GLN A 252 -11.10 16.24 -22.87
N ALA A 253 -10.60 15.15 -23.46
CA ALA A 253 -11.45 14.20 -24.17
C ALA A 253 -12.29 13.33 -23.23
N LEU A 254 -11.75 12.92 -22.07
CA LEU A 254 -12.49 12.14 -21.07
C LEU A 254 -13.63 12.93 -20.45
N ASP A 255 -13.40 14.20 -20.12
CA ASP A 255 -14.41 15.14 -19.63
C ASP A 255 -15.54 15.33 -20.67
N ALA A 256 -15.17 15.60 -21.94
CA ALA A 256 -16.14 15.74 -23.02
C ALA A 256 -16.92 14.45 -23.36
N MET A 257 -16.41 13.27 -22.97
CA MET A 257 -17.10 11.98 -23.10
C MET A 257 -17.93 11.61 -21.85
N GLY A 258 -17.89 12.44 -20.80
CA GLY A 258 -18.62 12.22 -19.55
C GLY A 258 -17.96 11.25 -18.57
N TYR A 259 -16.72 10.79 -18.82
CA TYR A 259 -16.02 9.85 -17.92
C TYR A 259 -15.51 10.52 -16.63
N SER A 260 -15.43 11.86 -16.64
CA SER A 260 -15.06 12.66 -15.48
C SER A 260 -15.88 13.95 -15.49
N ASP A 261 -16.32 14.37 -14.31
CA ASP A 261 -16.94 15.67 -14.02
C ASP A 261 -15.93 16.67 -13.41
N GLN A 262 -14.67 16.26 -13.28
CA GLN A 262 -13.62 17.01 -12.59
C GLN A 262 -12.47 17.38 -13.53
N LEU A 263 -12.58 18.55 -14.16
CA LEU A 263 -11.48 19.16 -14.90
C LEU A 263 -10.25 19.45 -14.01
N SER A 264 -10.40 19.41 -12.68
CA SER A 264 -9.43 19.89 -11.68
C SER A 264 -8.47 18.83 -11.14
N MET A 265 -8.46 17.59 -11.63
CA MET A 265 -7.46 16.58 -11.25
C MET A 265 -6.16 16.75 -12.05
N ALA A 266 -5.60 17.95 -12.07
CA ALA A 266 -4.26 18.17 -12.60
C ALA A 266 -3.22 17.91 -11.50
N GLY A 267 -2.84 16.65 -11.34
CA GLY A 267 -1.70 16.27 -10.49
C GLY A 267 -1.64 14.79 -10.17
N ASP A 268 -0.74 14.06 -10.85
CA ASP A 268 -0.14 12.77 -10.48
C ASP A 268 -0.93 11.89 -9.49
N THR A 269 -2.14 11.46 -9.86
CA THR A 269 -2.87 10.46 -9.08
C THR A 269 -3.27 9.26 -9.94
N HIS A 270 -3.16 8.06 -9.35
CA HIS A 270 -3.59 6.78 -9.92
C HIS A 270 -5.08 6.73 -10.35
N VAL A 271 -5.89 7.75 -10.03
CA VAL A 271 -7.32 7.84 -10.38
C VAL A 271 -7.49 8.17 -11.87
N ASP A 272 -6.65 9.06 -12.41
CA ASP A 272 -6.62 9.39 -13.84
C ASP A 272 -6.26 8.14 -14.67
N ASP A 273 -5.34 7.31 -14.17
CA ASP A 273 -4.95 6.05 -14.80
C ASP A 273 -6.11 5.02 -14.82
N ALA A 274 -6.92 4.98 -13.76
CA ALA A 274 -8.06 4.06 -13.68
C ALA A 274 -9.16 4.44 -14.68
N GLN A 275 -9.62 5.70 -14.69
CA GLN A 275 -10.63 6.17 -15.65
C GLN A 275 -10.12 6.12 -17.09
N ALA A 276 -8.86 6.48 -17.32
CA ALA A 276 -8.23 6.34 -18.63
C ALA A 276 -8.13 4.88 -19.09
N SER A 277 -7.91 3.92 -18.17
CA SER A 277 -7.89 2.49 -18.51
C SER A 277 -9.27 1.99 -18.97
N PHE A 278 -10.35 2.37 -18.27
CA PHE A 278 -11.71 2.03 -18.68
C PHE A 278 -12.07 2.64 -20.04
N ALA A 279 -11.82 3.93 -20.23
CA ALA A 279 -12.10 4.60 -21.49
C ALA A 279 -11.27 4.01 -22.66
N ARG A 280 -10.01 3.59 -22.43
CA ARG A 280 -9.20 2.89 -23.47
C ARG A 280 -9.80 1.53 -23.81
N HIS A 281 -10.24 0.76 -22.82
CA HIS A 281 -10.88 -0.54 -23.05
C HIS A 281 -12.18 -0.41 -23.84
N GLU A 282 -12.98 0.63 -23.57
CA GLU A 282 -14.26 0.84 -24.23
C GLU A 282 -14.14 1.51 -25.60
N THR A 283 -13.39 2.60 -25.72
CA THR A 283 -13.23 3.34 -26.98
C THR A 283 -12.28 2.67 -27.97
N LYS A 284 -11.40 1.77 -27.49
CA LYS A 284 -10.27 1.20 -28.24
C LYS A 284 -9.30 2.26 -28.80
N LEU A 285 -9.35 3.50 -28.29
CA LEU A 285 -8.46 4.59 -28.70
C LEU A 285 -7.32 4.73 -27.68
N ALA A 286 -6.07 4.67 -28.16
CA ALA A 286 -4.89 4.68 -27.28
C ALA A 286 -4.38 6.08 -26.92
N SER A 287 -4.60 7.09 -27.78
CA SER A 287 -4.06 8.45 -27.63
C SER A 287 -5.14 9.51 -27.43
N GLY A 288 -4.80 10.57 -26.70
CA GLY A 288 -5.71 11.70 -26.47
C GLY A 288 -6.08 12.41 -27.78
N ASN A 289 -5.14 12.48 -28.72
CA ASN A 289 -5.38 12.97 -30.08
C ASN A 289 -6.48 12.18 -30.82
N ALA A 290 -6.48 10.85 -30.69
CA ALA A 290 -7.46 10.01 -31.38
C ALA A 290 -8.87 10.20 -30.78
N MET A 291 -8.96 10.34 -29.45
CA MET A 291 -10.22 10.63 -28.75
C MET A 291 -10.78 12.02 -29.14
N LEU A 292 -9.95 13.07 -29.15
CA LEU A 292 -10.38 14.41 -29.59
C LEU A 292 -10.89 14.41 -31.04
N LYS A 293 -10.24 13.65 -31.94
CA LYS A 293 -10.69 13.54 -33.33
C LYS A 293 -12.05 12.86 -33.44
N ASN A 294 -12.35 11.89 -32.58
CA ASN A 294 -13.63 11.20 -32.54
C ASN A 294 -14.77 12.14 -32.10
N ILE A 295 -14.55 12.91 -31.04
CA ILE A 295 -15.57 13.82 -30.44
C ILE A 295 -15.93 14.97 -31.39
N LYS A 296 -14.95 15.49 -32.13
CA LYS A 296 -15.16 16.56 -33.12
C LYS A 296 -16.01 16.14 -34.32
N GLY A 297 -16.25 14.84 -34.49
CA GLY A 297 -16.89 14.27 -35.67
C GLY A 297 -15.94 14.26 -36.87
N SER A 298 -16.11 13.27 -37.75
CA SER A 298 -15.50 13.32 -39.08
C SER A 298 -16.11 14.49 -39.85
N LYS A 299 -15.26 15.43 -40.30
CA LYS A 299 -15.62 16.36 -41.37
C LYS A 299 -16.12 15.61 -42.59
#